data_AF-A0A2M6UYH1-F1
#
_entry.id   AF-A0A2M6UYH1-F1
#
_cell.length_a   1.000
_cell.length_b   1.000
_cell.length_c   1.000
_cell.angle_alpha   90.00
_cell.angle_beta   90.00
_cell.angle_gamma   90.00
#
_symmetry.space_group_name_H-M   'P 1'
#
loop_
_entity.id
_entity.type
_entity.pdbx_description
1 polymer ?
#
loop_
_entity_poly.entity_id
_entity_poly.type
_entity_poly.pdbx_seq_one_letter_code
_entity_poly.pdbx_strand_id
1 'polypeptide(L)'
;MAPLYQDFGDVRDDNFKAWWSQSGRAIRLFAEPAAEDVVRELQGGELAPDQSNVLTLVFPLDLPKRYLQKRFNLLLKNRHKGKRGVQYAKSSQARYKFEGQPNVPALKLAMKVYEMKHDYPKMKLWEIGNEMPGVIRSQKLKASDDQYTKEQKKKALASTVSRYLRRAEESIQRVGQGLSP
;
A
#
# COMPACT_ATOMS: atom_id res chain seq x y z
N MET A 1 9.34 -11.76 -25.38
CA MET A 1 8.41 -11.97 -24.25
C MET A 1 8.34 -10.69 -23.44
N ALA A 2 7.15 -10.23 -23.03
CA ALA A 2 7.03 -9.01 -22.22
C ALA A 2 7.80 -9.17 -20.89
N PRO A 3 8.52 -8.14 -20.41
CA PRO A 3 9.26 -8.19 -19.13
C PRO A 3 8.42 -8.69 -17.95
N LEU A 4 7.12 -8.38 -17.96
CA LEU A 4 6.16 -8.82 -16.95
C LEU A 4 6.02 -10.35 -16.85
N TYR A 5 6.02 -11.05 -17.99
CA TYR A 5 5.88 -12.51 -18.01
C TYR A 5 7.10 -13.21 -17.39
N GLN A 6 8.29 -12.61 -17.49
CA GLN A 6 9.50 -13.17 -16.86
C GLN A 6 9.41 -13.13 -15.32
N ASP A 7 8.76 -12.10 -14.77
CA ASP A 7 8.64 -11.95 -13.32
C ASP A 7 7.45 -12.71 -12.73
N PHE A 8 6.30 -12.64 -13.40
CA PHE A 8 5.03 -13.15 -12.91
C PHE A 8 4.71 -14.56 -13.44
N GLY A 9 5.22 -14.94 -14.62
CA GLY A 9 4.84 -16.18 -15.29
C GLY A 9 3.36 -16.18 -15.69
N ASP A 10 2.76 -17.36 -15.74
CA ASP A 10 1.31 -17.51 -15.92
C ASP A 10 0.60 -17.33 -14.58
N VAL A 11 -0.23 -16.29 -14.49
CA VAL A 11 -0.97 -15.90 -13.28
C VAL A 11 -2.45 -16.29 -13.32
N ARG A 12 -2.87 -17.04 -14.35
CA ARG A 12 -4.27 -17.46 -14.54
C ARG A 12 -4.65 -18.69 -13.74
N ASP A 13 -3.69 -19.27 -13.03
CA ASP A 13 -3.92 -20.44 -12.16
C ASP A 13 -4.53 -20.00 -10.81
N ASP A 14 -5.36 -20.84 -10.22
CA ASP A 14 -6.23 -20.47 -9.09
C ASP A 14 -5.51 -20.43 -7.74
N ASN A 15 -4.24 -20.87 -7.68
CA ASN A 15 -3.49 -20.95 -6.43
C ASN A 15 -2.53 -19.76 -6.23
N PHE A 16 -3.10 -18.63 -5.82
CA PHE A 16 -2.33 -17.43 -5.48
C PHE A 16 -1.21 -17.71 -4.46
N LYS A 17 -1.42 -18.57 -3.45
CA LYS A 17 -0.40 -18.85 -2.41
C LYS A 17 0.80 -19.61 -2.97
N ALA A 18 0.54 -20.58 -3.84
CA ALA A 18 1.60 -21.31 -4.55
C ALA A 18 2.38 -20.34 -5.44
N TRP A 19 1.67 -19.51 -6.22
CA TRP A 19 2.28 -18.47 -7.03
C TRP A 19 3.10 -17.47 -6.19
N TRP A 20 2.60 -17.02 -5.05
CA TRP A 20 3.25 -16.04 -4.18
C TRP A 20 4.59 -16.55 -3.62
N SER A 21 4.62 -17.81 -3.21
CA SER A 21 5.75 -18.39 -2.47
C SER A 21 6.78 -19.08 -3.37
N GLN A 22 6.42 -19.42 -4.61
CA GLN A 22 7.28 -20.17 -5.53
C GLN A 22 8.65 -19.51 -5.67
N SER A 23 9.70 -20.24 -5.31
CA SER A 23 11.10 -19.78 -5.40
C SER A 23 11.36 -18.41 -4.75
N GLY A 24 10.61 -18.07 -3.69
CA GLY A 24 10.75 -16.78 -3.02
C GLY A 24 10.28 -15.58 -3.86
N ARG A 25 9.42 -15.80 -4.86
CA ARG A 25 8.95 -14.78 -5.82
C ARG A 25 8.49 -13.49 -5.13
N ALA A 26 7.63 -13.59 -4.11
CA ALA A 26 7.14 -12.41 -3.41
C ALA A 26 8.24 -11.55 -2.80
N ILE A 27 9.26 -12.17 -2.20
CA ILE A 27 10.41 -11.46 -1.61
C ILE A 27 11.18 -10.76 -2.72
N ARG A 28 11.49 -11.47 -3.81
CA ARG A 28 12.24 -10.92 -4.95
C ARG A 28 11.51 -9.75 -5.63
N LEU A 29 10.19 -9.78 -5.70
CA LEU A 29 9.39 -8.80 -6.44
C LEU A 29 8.91 -7.61 -5.61
N PHE A 30 8.55 -7.85 -4.34
CA PHE A 30 7.81 -6.87 -3.53
C PHE A 30 8.49 -6.51 -2.21
N ALA A 31 9.50 -7.24 -1.74
CA ALA A 31 10.24 -6.83 -0.56
C ALA A 31 11.22 -5.70 -0.89
N GLU A 32 11.51 -4.88 0.12
CA GLU A 32 12.68 -4.01 0.05
C GLU A 32 13.93 -4.89 -0.12
N PRO A 33 14.93 -4.44 -0.89
CA PRO A 33 16.25 -5.05 -0.83
C PRO A 33 16.70 -5.08 0.63
N ALA A 34 17.43 -6.13 1.01
CA ALA A 34 17.93 -6.25 2.38
C ALA A 34 18.63 -4.95 2.75
N ALA A 35 18.07 -4.23 3.73
CA ALA A 35 18.69 -3.03 4.23
C ALA A 35 20.05 -3.48 4.80
N GLU A 36 21.14 -2.99 4.20
CA GLU A 36 22.48 -3.20 4.77
C GLU A 36 22.55 -2.62 6.20
N ASP A 37 21.66 -1.67 6.50
CA ASP A 37 21.63 -0.90 7.74
C ASP A 37 20.57 -1.39 8.72
N VAL A 38 20.71 -2.63 9.20
CA VAL A 38 20.05 -3.04 10.46
C VAL A 38 20.84 -2.43 11.62
N VAL A 39 20.14 -1.88 12.63
CA VAL A 39 20.79 -1.44 13.86
C VAL A 39 21.47 -2.64 14.51
N ARG A 40 22.80 -2.65 14.47
CA ARG A 40 23.64 -3.72 14.99
C ARG A 40 24.87 -3.14 15.69
N GLU A 41 25.45 -3.93 16.57
CA GLU A 41 26.78 -3.65 17.10
C GLU A 41 27.83 -3.97 16.03
N LEU A 42 28.83 -3.09 15.89
CA LEU A 42 30.02 -3.39 15.11
C LEU A 42 30.91 -4.30 15.95
N GLN A 43 31.29 -5.46 15.40
CA GLN A 43 32.25 -6.34 16.05
C GLN A 43 33.65 -5.74 15.98
N GLY A 44 34.55 -6.17 16.89
CA GLY A 44 35.92 -5.69 16.91
C GLY A 44 36.64 -5.93 15.58
N GLY A 45 37.22 -4.88 15.01
CA GLY A 45 37.92 -4.92 13.71
C GLY A 45 37.05 -4.59 12.49
N GLU A 46 35.73 -4.46 12.64
CA GLU A 46 34.89 -3.96 11.57
C GLU A 46 35.07 -2.45 11.35
N LEU A 47 35.08 -2.03 10.09
CA LEU A 47 35.09 -0.61 9.73
C LEU A 47 33.66 -0.07 9.73
N ALA A 48 33.50 1.14 10.27
CA ALA A 48 32.26 1.87 10.13
C ALA A 48 32.00 2.19 8.64
N PRO A 49 30.76 2.04 8.13
CA PRO A 49 30.44 2.41 6.75
C PRO A 49 30.72 3.91 6.53
N ASP A 50 31.43 4.26 5.46
CA ASP A 50 31.68 5.65 5.04
C ASP A 50 30.52 6.22 4.21
N GLN A 51 29.29 5.83 4.55
CA GLN A 51 28.11 6.21 3.78
C GLN A 51 27.36 7.37 4.45
N SER A 52 26.94 8.36 3.65
CA SER A 52 26.23 9.56 4.12
C SER A 52 24.86 9.31 4.79
N ASN A 53 24.32 8.09 4.68
CA ASN A 53 23.06 7.61 5.26
C ASN A 53 23.21 6.98 6.65
N VAL A 54 24.43 6.73 7.14
CA VAL A 54 24.65 6.01 8.41
C VAL A 54 25.19 6.94 9.50
N LEU A 55 24.74 6.76 10.74
CA LEU A 55 25.28 7.44 11.92
C LEU A 55 25.97 6.43 12.83
N THR A 56 27.30 6.43 12.82
CA THR A 56 28.10 5.63 13.77
C THR A 56 28.17 6.33 15.12
N LEU A 57 27.90 5.58 16.20
CA LEU A 57 27.92 6.08 17.56
C LEU A 57 28.85 5.23 18.42
N VAL A 58 29.66 5.88 19.25
CA VAL A 58 30.53 5.24 20.22
C VAL A 58 30.00 5.52 21.62
N PHE A 59 29.78 4.46 22.41
CA PHE A 59 29.27 4.55 23.76
C PHE A 59 30.31 4.06 24.77
N PRO A 60 30.84 4.93 25.64
CA PRO A 60 31.67 4.51 26.75
C PRO A 60 30.80 3.76 27.78
N LEU A 61 31.17 2.51 28.10
CA LEU A 61 30.36 1.58 28.91
C LEU A 61 30.42 1.84 30.42
N ASP A 62 31.36 2.67 30.87
CA ASP A 62 31.52 3.15 32.24
C ASP A 62 30.50 4.23 32.63
N LEU A 63 29.79 4.82 31.65
CA LEU A 63 28.78 5.83 31.92
C LEU A 63 27.39 5.25 32.23
N PRO A 64 26.56 5.96 33.03
CA PRO A 64 25.20 5.52 33.32
C PRO A 64 24.32 5.41 32.07
N LYS A 65 23.54 4.32 31.95
CA LYS A 65 22.63 4.06 30.83
C LYS A 65 21.69 5.24 30.51
N ARG A 66 21.12 5.87 31.53
CA ARG A 66 20.22 7.04 31.37
C ARG A 66 20.93 8.23 30.69
N TYR A 67 22.20 8.44 31.01
CA TYR A 67 23.02 9.48 30.39
C TYR A 67 23.25 9.19 28.91
N LEU A 68 23.63 7.94 28.59
CA LEU A 68 23.85 7.48 27.21
C LEU A 68 22.58 7.61 26.35
N GLN A 69 21.42 7.20 26.87
CA GLN A 69 20.13 7.34 26.19
C GLN A 69 19.77 8.81 25.90
N LYS A 70 20.01 9.72 26.86
CA LYS A 70 19.78 11.16 26.65
C LYS A 70 20.68 11.71 25.56
N ARG A 71 21.96 11.32 25.53
CA ARG A 71 22.92 11.71 24.48
C ARG A 71 22.53 11.15 23.11
N PHE A 72 22.14 9.88 23.04
CA PHE A 72 21.63 9.24 21.83
C PHE A 72 20.45 10.03 21.24
N ASN A 73 19.43 10.32 22.05
CA ASN A 73 18.24 11.05 21.59
C ASN A 73 18.59 12.45 21.05
N LEU A 74 19.55 13.15 21.66
CA LEU A 74 20.01 14.45 21.20
C LEU A 74 20.71 14.36 19.83
N LEU A 75 21.62 13.38 19.67
CA LEU A 75 22.32 13.14 18.42
C LEU A 75 21.36 12.76 17.30
N LEU A 76 20.41 11.86 17.60
CA LEU A 76 19.38 11.44 16.67
C LEU A 76 18.49 12.63 16.24
N LYS A 77 18.06 13.48 17.18
CA LYS A 77 17.27 14.67 16.85
C LYS A 77 18.00 15.65 15.92
N ASN A 78 19.31 15.80 16.10
CA ASN A 78 20.13 16.73 15.31
C ASN A 78 20.44 16.19 13.90
N ARG A 79 20.73 14.89 13.79
CA ARG A 79 21.15 14.26 12.52
C ARG A 79 19.98 13.68 11.73
N HIS A 80 18.95 13.18 12.41
CA HIS A 80 17.75 12.64 11.80
C HIS A 80 16.58 13.61 12.01
N LYS A 81 16.34 14.46 11.01
CA LYS A 81 15.20 15.42 10.99
C LYS A 81 13.87 14.73 10.70
N GLY A 82 13.59 13.64 11.43
CA GLY A 82 12.50 12.70 11.17
C GLY A 82 11.22 13.41 10.72
N LYS A 83 10.69 13.01 9.57
CA LYS A 83 9.41 13.53 9.07
C LYS A 83 8.31 12.69 9.71
N ARG A 84 7.40 13.31 10.48
CA ARG A 84 6.17 12.61 10.91
C ARG A 84 5.37 12.21 9.66
N GLY A 85 4.94 10.94 9.60
CA GLY A 85 4.12 10.42 8.51
C GLY A 85 4.89 10.04 7.24
N VAL A 86 6.08 9.43 7.37
CA VAL A 86 6.84 8.93 6.21
C VAL A 86 5.97 7.94 5.42
N GLN A 87 5.69 8.28 4.17
CA GLN A 87 5.06 7.37 3.21
C GLN A 87 6.15 6.43 2.70
N TYR A 88 6.44 5.36 3.46
CA TYR A 88 7.51 4.39 3.14
C TYR A 88 7.42 3.83 1.72
N ALA A 89 6.20 3.71 1.19
CA ALA A 89 5.96 3.32 -0.20
C ALA A 89 6.67 4.22 -1.22
N LYS A 90 6.79 5.53 -0.97
CA LYS A 90 7.44 6.47 -1.91
C LYS A 90 8.95 6.32 -1.98
N SER A 91 9.58 5.86 -0.89
CA SER A 91 11.02 5.61 -0.81
C SER A 91 11.39 4.15 -1.06
N SER A 92 10.41 3.32 -1.42
CA SER A 92 10.60 1.90 -1.67
C SER A 92 11.56 1.65 -2.84
N GLN A 93 12.49 0.73 -2.62
CA GLN A 93 13.43 0.20 -3.61
C GLN A 93 13.01 -1.20 -4.10
N ALA A 94 11.81 -1.67 -3.73
CA ALA A 94 11.25 -2.90 -4.27
C ALA A 94 11.11 -2.82 -5.80
N ARG A 95 11.29 -3.96 -6.48
CA ARG A 95 11.19 -4.05 -7.95
C ARG A 95 9.83 -3.58 -8.46
N TYR A 96 8.76 -3.95 -7.76
CA TYR A 96 7.40 -3.47 -7.98
C TYR A 96 6.92 -2.65 -6.79
N LYS A 97 7.14 -1.33 -6.88
CA LYS A 97 6.81 -0.36 -5.82
C LYS A 97 5.45 0.29 -6.02
N PHE A 98 4.84 0.74 -4.93
CA PHE A 98 3.68 1.62 -4.98
C PHE A 98 4.09 3.08 -5.19
N GLU A 99 3.43 3.82 -6.08
CA GLU A 99 3.69 5.27 -6.28
C GLU A 99 3.37 6.12 -5.04
N GLY A 100 2.50 5.62 -4.17
CA GLY A 100 2.11 6.26 -2.91
C GLY A 100 1.70 5.24 -1.87
N GLN A 101 1.28 5.71 -0.70
CA GLN A 101 0.82 4.80 0.35
C GLN A 101 -0.47 4.08 -0.11
N PRO A 102 -0.47 2.74 -0.25
CA PRO A 102 -1.65 2.03 -0.71
C PRO A 102 -2.76 2.10 0.35
N ASN A 103 -3.97 2.45 -0.07
CA ASN A 103 -5.17 2.34 0.76
C ASN A 103 -5.85 1.00 0.47
N VAL A 104 -5.41 -0.04 1.18
CA VAL A 104 -5.90 -1.42 1.00
C VAL A 104 -7.43 -1.51 1.13
N PRO A 105 -8.09 -0.90 2.14
CA PRO A 105 -9.56 -0.89 2.21
C PRO A 105 -10.23 -0.30 0.98
N ALA A 106 -9.71 0.82 0.46
CA ALA A 106 -10.28 1.46 -0.73
C ALA A 106 -10.07 0.63 -2.01
N LEU A 107 -8.90 0.01 -2.17
CA LEU A 107 -8.61 -0.89 -3.29
C LEU A 107 -9.53 -2.11 -3.26
N LYS A 108 -9.69 -2.74 -2.10
CA LYS A 108 -10.60 -3.87 -1.91
C LYS A 108 -12.05 -3.51 -2.23
N LEU A 109 -12.50 -2.33 -1.79
CA LEU A 109 -13.85 -1.87 -2.09
C LEU A 109 -14.04 -1.58 -3.58
N ALA A 110 -13.07 -0.93 -4.23
CA ALA A 110 -13.10 -0.68 -5.67
C ALA A 110 -13.18 -1.98 -6.47
N MET A 111 -12.39 -2.99 -6.10
CA MET A 111 -12.40 -4.29 -6.76
C MET A 111 -13.74 -5.01 -6.59
N LYS A 112 -14.32 -5.02 -5.39
CA LYS A 112 -15.66 -5.61 -5.18
C LYS A 112 -16.76 -4.91 -5.98
N VAL A 113 -16.68 -3.58 -6.13
CA VAL A 113 -17.61 -2.83 -6.96
C VAL A 113 -17.45 -3.20 -8.44
N TYR A 114 -16.21 -3.40 -8.89
CA TYR A 114 -15.90 -3.87 -10.24
C TYR A 114 -16.46 -5.28 -10.49
N GLU A 115 -16.18 -6.24 -9.60
CA GLU A 115 -16.72 -7.61 -9.64
C GLU A 115 -18.26 -7.59 -9.72
N MET A 116 -18.92 -6.83 -8.84
CA MET A 116 -20.38 -6.73 -8.86
C MET A 116 -20.93 -6.15 -10.18
N LYS A 117 -20.24 -5.16 -10.77
CA LYS A 117 -20.64 -4.61 -12.07
C LYS A 117 -20.39 -5.59 -13.21
N HIS A 118 -19.32 -6.39 -13.12
CA HIS A 118 -18.97 -7.41 -14.08
C HIS A 118 -20.00 -8.56 -14.08
N ASP A 119 -20.34 -9.06 -12.89
CA ASP A 119 -21.30 -10.15 -12.70
C ASP A 119 -22.74 -9.73 -13.04
N TYR A 120 -23.09 -8.46 -12.77
CA TYR A 120 -24.43 -7.90 -13.00
C TYR A 120 -24.37 -6.68 -13.93
N PRO A 121 -24.09 -6.85 -15.23
CA PRO A 121 -23.83 -5.74 -16.16
C PRO A 121 -25.04 -4.83 -16.35
N LYS A 122 -26.26 -5.35 -16.18
CA LYS A 122 -27.52 -4.58 -16.30
C LYS A 122 -27.86 -3.77 -15.04
N MET A 123 -27.22 -4.04 -13.91
CA MET A 123 -27.46 -3.31 -12.66
C MET A 123 -27.02 -1.85 -12.80
N LYS A 124 -27.89 -0.94 -12.37
CA LYS A 124 -27.60 0.50 -12.38
C LYS A 124 -26.57 0.81 -11.30
N LEU A 125 -25.74 1.83 -11.53
CA LEU A 125 -24.66 2.18 -10.61
C LEU A 125 -25.17 2.54 -9.21
N TRP A 126 -26.33 3.20 -9.11
CA TRP A 126 -26.90 3.52 -7.80
C TRP A 126 -27.40 2.27 -7.06
N GLU A 127 -27.83 1.22 -7.77
CA GLU A 127 -28.28 -0.04 -7.17
C GLU A 127 -27.08 -0.76 -6.55
N ILE A 128 -25.98 -0.89 -7.29
CA ILE A 128 -24.68 -1.40 -6.77
C ILE A 128 -24.26 -0.59 -5.54
N GLY A 129 -24.35 0.74 -5.64
CA GLY A 129 -24.00 1.64 -4.55
C GLY A 129 -24.91 1.48 -3.35
N ASN A 130 -26.17 1.09 -3.53
CA ASN A 130 -27.14 0.87 -2.46
C ASN A 130 -26.95 -0.51 -1.79
N GLU A 131 -26.61 -1.55 -2.54
CA GLU A 131 -26.35 -2.89 -1.99
C GLU A 131 -25.03 -2.94 -1.22
N MET A 132 -23.97 -2.28 -1.70
CA MET A 132 -22.62 -2.44 -1.16
C MET A 132 -22.39 -1.73 0.19
N PRO A 133 -22.15 -2.41 1.33
CA PRO A 133 -22.08 -1.78 2.66
C PRO A 133 -20.94 -0.75 2.84
N GLY A 134 -19.91 -0.83 1.98
CA GLY A 134 -18.76 0.07 1.99
C GLY A 134 -18.99 1.39 1.21
N VAL A 135 -20.05 1.50 0.42
CA VAL A 135 -20.34 2.68 -0.40
C VAL A 135 -21.26 3.64 0.37
N ILE A 136 -20.76 4.84 0.66
CA ILE A 136 -21.40 5.99 1.36
C ILE A 136 -22.70 5.63 2.10
N ARG A 137 -22.55 5.12 3.32
CA ARG A 137 -23.66 4.65 4.16
C ARG A 137 -24.77 5.69 4.39
N SER A 138 -24.42 6.96 4.46
CA SER A 138 -25.40 8.06 4.65
C SER A 138 -26.33 8.26 3.46
N GLN A 139 -25.95 7.78 2.27
CA GLN A 139 -26.71 7.96 1.03
C GLN A 139 -27.52 6.72 0.63
N LYS A 140 -27.59 5.71 1.50
CA LYS A 140 -28.48 4.56 1.31
C LYS A 140 -29.94 4.99 1.27
N LEU A 141 -30.69 4.39 0.37
CA LEU A 141 -32.13 4.62 0.24
C LEU A 141 -32.84 4.03 1.45
N LYS A 142 -33.73 4.81 2.05
CA LYS A 142 -34.61 4.40 3.14
C LYS A 142 -36.05 4.41 2.67
N ALA A 143 -36.89 3.56 3.26
CA ALA A 143 -38.32 3.53 2.95
C ALA A 143 -39.00 4.89 3.20
N SER A 144 -38.56 5.60 4.25
CA SER A 144 -39.07 6.90 4.67
C SER A 144 -38.62 8.08 3.80
N ASP A 145 -37.71 7.89 2.84
CA ASP A 145 -37.25 9.00 2.00
C ASP A 145 -38.34 9.41 1.01
N ASP A 146 -38.55 10.71 0.85
CA ASP A 146 -39.41 11.27 -0.21
C ASP A 146 -38.77 11.10 -1.59
N GLN A 147 -39.56 11.31 -2.65
CA GLN A 147 -39.10 11.08 -4.02
C GLN A 147 -37.91 11.97 -4.42
N TYR A 148 -37.89 13.22 -3.99
CA TYR A 148 -36.79 14.14 -4.29
C TYR A 148 -35.50 13.69 -3.59
N THR A 149 -35.58 13.33 -2.31
CA THR A 149 -34.44 12.79 -1.55
C THR A 149 -33.90 11.49 -2.17
N LYS A 150 -34.79 10.58 -2.61
CA LYS A 150 -34.40 9.34 -3.28
C LYS A 150 -33.59 9.61 -4.54
N GLU A 151 -34.01 10.55 -5.39
CA GLU A 151 -33.29 10.90 -6.61
C GLU A 151 -31.92 11.52 -6.34
N GLN A 152 -31.79 12.38 -5.32
CA GLN A 152 -30.49 12.93 -4.91
C GLN A 152 -29.54 11.84 -4.41
N LYS A 153 -30.03 10.93 -3.56
CA LYS A 153 -29.27 9.78 -3.07
C LYS A 153 -28.81 8.86 -4.21
N LYS A 154 -29.68 8.55 -5.16
CA LYS A 154 -29.33 7.76 -6.35
C LYS A 154 -28.19 8.40 -7.13
N LYS A 155 -28.24 9.71 -7.38
CA LYS A 155 -27.16 10.44 -8.06
C LYS A 155 -25.84 10.36 -7.29
N ALA A 156 -25.87 10.55 -5.97
CA ALA A 156 -24.68 10.45 -5.12
C ALA A 156 -24.06 9.03 -5.14
N LEU A 157 -24.90 8.00 -5.02
CA LEU A 157 -24.47 6.60 -5.10
C LEU A 157 -23.88 6.27 -6.47
N ALA A 158 -24.56 6.63 -7.56
CA ALA A 158 -24.09 6.38 -8.92
C ALA A 158 -22.74 7.06 -9.21
N SER A 159 -22.59 8.34 -8.81
CA SER A 159 -21.34 9.08 -8.94
C SER A 159 -20.19 8.41 -8.18
N THR A 160 -20.48 7.93 -6.96
CA THR A 160 -19.48 7.26 -6.13
C THR A 160 -19.06 5.92 -6.72
N VAL A 161 -20.02 5.11 -7.17
CA VAL A 161 -19.73 3.83 -7.83
C VAL A 161 -18.92 4.03 -9.09
N SER A 162 -19.26 5.04 -9.92
CA SER A 162 -18.46 5.40 -11.10
C SER A 162 -17.00 5.71 -10.75
N ARG A 163 -16.74 6.43 -9.65
CA ARG A 163 -15.37 6.68 -9.17
C ARG A 163 -14.64 5.40 -8.77
N TYR A 164 -15.32 4.47 -8.09
CA TYR A 164 -14.74 3.18 -7.71
C TYR A 164 -14.44 2.31 -8.92
N LEU A 165 -15.35 2.24 -9.90
CA LEU A 165 -15.15 1.49 -11.14
C LEU A 165 -13.94 2.01 -11.91
N ARG A 166 -13.88 3.32 -12.14
CA ARG A 166 -12.73 3.95 -12.80
C ARG A 166 -11.42 3.63 -12.09
N ARG A 167 -11.39 3.72 -10.75
CA ARG A 167 -10.20 3.40 -9.97
C ARG A 167 -9.81 1.92 -10.12
N ALA A 168 -10.76 1.01 -10.14
CA ALA A 168 -10.50 -0.41 -10.33
C ALA A 168 -9.95 -0.69 -11.74
N GLU A 169 -10.57 -0.13 -12.77
CA GLU A 169 -10.14 -0.25 -14.18
C GLU A 169 -8.73 0.32 -14.38
N GLU A 170 -8.46 1.53 -13.87
CA GLU A 170 -7.12 2.14 -13.87
C GLU A 170 -6.10 1.23 -13.17
N SER A 171 -6.47 0.64 -12.02
CA SER A 171 -5.60 -0.29 -11.28
C SER A 171 -5.30 -1.56 -12.08
N ILE A 172 -6.32 -2.17 -12.69
CA ILE A 172 -6.19 -3.38 -13.52
C ILE A 172 -5.30 -3.09 -14.73
N GLN A 173 -5.54 -1.97 -15.41
CA GLN A 173 -4.74 -1.55 -16.56
C GLN A 173 -3.28 -1.33 -16.19
N ARG A 174 -3.02 -0.63 -15.08
CA ARG A 174 -1.66 -0.37 -14.57
C ARG A 174 -0.95 -1.66 -14.21
N VAL A 175 -1.61 -2.58 -13.53
CA VAL A 175 -1.06 -3.90 -13.20
C VAL A 175 -0.74 -4.70 -14.47
N GLY A 176 -1.60 -4.63 -15.50
CA GLY A 176 -1.33 -5.23 -16.81
C GLY A 176 -0.11 -4.67 -17.53
N GLN A 177 0.32 -3.45 -17.17
CA GLN A 177 1.54 -2.80 -17.66
C GLN A 177 2.76 -3.03 -16.75
N GLY A 178 2.59 -3.76 -15.63
CA GLY A 178 3.64 -3.96 -14.62
C GLY A 178 3.81 -2.78 -13.67
N LEU A 179 2.83 -1.88 -13.59
CA LEU A 179 2.82 -0.77 -12.66
C LEU A 179 1.93 -1.10 -11.45
N SER A 180 2.25 -0.53 -10.30
CA SER A 180 1.34 -0.65 -9.14
C SER A 180 0.03 0.10 -9.39
N PRO A 181 -1.05 -0.31 -8.72
CA PRO A 181 -2.24 0.54 -8.50
C PRO A 181 -1.90 1.89 -7.84
#